data_AF-A0A7W1IFG3-F1
#
_entry.id   AF-A0A7W1IFG3-F1
#
_cell.length_a   1.000
_cell.length_b   1.000
_cell.length_c   1.000
_cell.angle_alpha   90.00
_cell.angle_beta   90.00
_cell.angle_gamma   90.00
#
_symmetry.space_group_name_H-M   'P 1'
#
loop_
_entity.id
_entity.type
_entity.pdbx_description
1 polymer ?
#
loop_
_entity_poly.entity_id
_entity_poly.type
_entity_poly.pdbx_seq_one_letter_code
_entity_poly.pdbx_strand_id
1 'polypeptide(L)'
;MFKRSLFFLLVSFSFFLKGQISVDTINRTIDTTKNIRKKITKIYSLSKNRTLTPSDLEFLKTKMLDVAAVSAKKSDKGFAYYQFAVLCSTKKKHNEAIKYGFDALKIAEQTKDTALVFRCLYRLGVAYKDLNNIPYSKKYFYNALNYATLINNDEDLVSIYNYFGTIYKNADILDSALFYNKKALVLRLKLGDKKGIATTYNNIGLVYKKQKNYDLALTYLQKALTLRVQ
;
A
#
# COMPACT_ATOMS: atom_id res chain seq x y z
N MET A 1 -4.67 51.01 20.88
CA MET A 1 -4.42 50.44 19.54
C MET A 1 -4.05 48.94 19.52
N PHE A 2 -4.23 48.18 20.62
CA PHE A 2 -3.75 46.77 20.72
C PHE A 2 -4.84 45.68 20.68
N LYS A 3 -6.14 46.01 20.67
CA LYS A 3 -7.22 45.01 20.70
C LYS A 3 -7.71 44.52 19.33
N ARG A 4 -7.37 45.19 18.22
CA ARG A 4 -7.76 44.77 16.86
C ARG A 4 -6.81 43.75 16.22
N SER A 5 -5.58 43.62 16.71
CA SER A 5 -4.60 42.65 16.20
C SER A 5 -4.88 41.21 16.68
N LEU A 6 -5.35 41.04 17.93
CA LEU A 6 -5.68 39.71 18.47
C LEU A 6 -6.95 39.10 17.84
N PHE A 7 -7.88 39.95 17.39
CA PHE A 7 -9.13 39.49 16.76
C PHE A 7 -8.87 38.95 15.34
N PHE A 8 -7.92 39.50 14.60
CA PHE A 8 -7.51 38.95 13.29
C PHE A 8 -6.68 37.65 13.40
N LEU A 9 -5.95 37.46 14.50
CA LEU A 9 -5.23 36.21 14.77
C LEU A 9 -6.16 35.06 15.23
N LEU A 10 -7.27 35.37 15.89
CA LEU A 10 -8.28 34.37 16.27
C LEU A 10 -9.27 34.08 15.14
N VAL A 11 -9.59 35.05 14.27
CA VAL A 11 -10.48 34.84 13.11
C VAL A 11 -9.77 34.11 11.97
N SER A 12 -8.45 34.24 11.82
CA SER A 12 -7.67 33.35 10.94
C SER A 12 -7.54 31.91 11.49
N PHE A 13 -7.82 31.70 12.78
CA PHE A 13 -7.83 30.38 13.41
C PHE A 13 -9.21 29.69 13.36
N SER A 14 -10.32 30.44 13.19
CA SER A 14 -11.68 29.90 13.20
C SER A 14 -12.36 29.82 11.83
N PHE A 15 -11.85 30.51 10.80
CA PHE A 15 -12.38 30.40 9.42
C PHE A 15 -11.79 29.25 8.58
N PHE A 16 -10.90 28.43 9.16
CA PHE A 16 -10.24 27.29 8.51
C PHE A 16 -10.94 25.94 8.77
N LEU A 17 -12.25 25.96 9.04
CA LEU A 17 -13.04 24.79 9.47
C LEU A 17 -14.07 24.35 8.42
N LYS A 18 -13.63 23.95 7.23
CA LYS A 18 -14.37 23.06 6.32
C LYS A 18 -13.38 22.22 5.49
N GLY A 19 -12.70 21.26 6.14
CA GLY A 19 -11.95 20.22 5.41
C GLY A 19 -10.61 19.79 6.02
N GLN A 20 -10.05 20.56 6.95
CA GLN A 20 -8.78 20.17 7.59
C GLN A 20 -9.00 19.08 8.64
N ILE A 21 -8.03 18.17 8.70
CA ILE A 21 -7.85 17.31 9.85
C ILE A 21 -7.67 18.22 11.06
N SER A 22 -8.64 18.25 12.01
CA SER A 22 -8.36 18.99 13.23
C SER A 22 -7.14 18.35 13.89
N VAL A 23 -6.11 19.18 14.09
CA VAL A 23 -4.85 18.82 14.74
C VAL A 23 -5.13 18.12 16.08
N ASP A 24 -6.20 18.54 16.74
CA ASP A 24 -6.72 17.95 17.98
C ASP A 24 -7.18 16.51 17.85
N THR A 25 -7.80 16.11 16.72
CA THR A 25 -8.24 14.72 16.53
C THR A 25 -7.06 13.79 16.36
N ILE A 26 -6.04 14.18 15.59
CA ILE A 26 -4.81 13.39 15.46
C ILE A 26 -4.06 13.35 16.80
N ASN A 27 -3.92 14.49 17.48
CA ASN A 27 -3.19 14.57 18.75
C ASN A 27 -3.87 13.78 19.88
N ARG A 28 -5.19 13.91 20.07
CA ARG A 28 -5.94 13.17 21.12
C ARG A 28 -5.93 11.65 20.90
N THR A 29 -5.87 11.20 19.64
CA THR A 29 -5.91 9.76 19.32
C THR A 29 -4.54 9.08 19.42
N ILE A 30 -3.44 9.83 19.34
CA ILE A 30 -2.07 9.29 19.36
C ILE A 30 -1.62 8.88 20.77
N ASP A 31 -2.19 9.47 21.82
CA ASP A 31 -1.70 9.33 23.20
C ASP A 31 -1.90 7.92 23.79
N THR A 32 -2.85 7.15 23.28
CA THR A 32 -3.25 5.86 23.87
C THR A 32 -2.41 4.65 23.44
N THR A 33 -1.48 4.80 22.49
CA THR A 33 -0.73 3.64 21.94
C THR A 33 0.77 3.71 22.23
N LYS A 34 1.33 2.81 23.05
CA LYS A 34 2.79 2.80 23.33
C LYS A 34 3.68 2.45 22.11
N ASN A 35 3.12 1.91 21.03
CA ASN A 35 3.88 1.45 19.85
C ASN A 35 3.94 2.53 18.75
N ILE A 36 5.15 3.02 18.45
CA ILE A 36 5.44 4.07 17.46
C ILE A 36 4.91 3.72 16.06
N ARG A 37 5.14 2.49 15.56
CA ARG A 37 4.62 2.07 14.24
C ARG A 37 3.10 2.03 14.21
N LYS A 38 2.44 1.68 15.32
CA LYS A 38 0.96 1.75 15.43
C LYS A 38 0.47 3.20 15.36
N LYS A 39 1.14 4.15 16.04
CA LYS A 39 0.82 5.59 15.95
C LYS A 39 0.90 6.09 14.51
N ILE A 40 2.00 5.81 13.81
CA ILE A 40 2.19 6.20 12.40
C ILE A 40 1.11 5.58 11.51
N THR A 41 0.80 4.29 11.70
CA THR A 41 -0.26 3.60 10.95
C THR A 41 -1.64 4.22 11.21
N LYS A 42 -1.90 4.67 12.45
CA LYS A 42 -3.15 5.36 12.80
C LYS A 42 -3.26 6.69 12.07
N ILE A 43 -2.19 7.50 12.00
CA ILE A 43 -2.14 8.73 11.21
C ILE A 43 -2.52 8.45 9.76
N TYR A 44 -1.88 7.46 9.12
CA TYR A 44 -2.23 7.05 7.76
C TYR A 44 -3.72 6.68 7.62
N SER A 45 -4.23 5.83 8.53
CA SER A 45 -5.61 5.34 8.47
C SER A 45 -6.67 6.45 8.56
N LEU A 46 -6.38 7.51 9.33
CA LEU A 46 -7.27 8.66 9.47
C LEU A 46 -7.23 9.56 8.23
N SER A 47 -6.12 9.57 7.49
CA SER A 47 -5.89 10.46 6.35
C SER A 47 -6.22 9.84 4.99
N LYS A 48 -6.14 8.51 4.85
CA LYS A 48 -6.23 7.81 3.54
C LYS A 48 -7.51 8.09 2.74
N ASN A 49 -8.63 8.36 3.40
CA ASN A 49 -9.93 8.59 2.75
C ASN A 49 -10.30 10.07 2.62
N ARG A 50 -9.48 11.00 3.11
CA ARG A 50 -9.77 12.44 3.10
C ARG A 50 -9.27 13.12 1.83
N THR A 51 -9.90 14.18 1.39
CA THR A 51 -9.30 15.10 0.41
C THR A 51 -8.18 15.87 1.12
N LEU A 52 -6.96 15.86 0.56
CA LEU A 52 -5.78 16.46 1.19
C LEU A 52 -5.17 17.49 0.24
N THR A 53 -4.96 18.70 0.74
CA THR A 53 -4.16 19.73 0.04
C THR A 53 -2.67 19.38 0.09
N PRO A 54 -1.81 20.05 -0.70
CA PRO A 54 -0.36 19.92 -0.57
C PRO A 54 0.15 20.24 0.85
N SER A 55 -0.43 21.25 1.50
CA SER A 55 -0.09 21.64 2.88
C SER A 55 -0.44 20.53 3.88
N ASP A 56 -1.62 19.90 3.74
CA ASP A 56 -2.03 18.79 4.62
C ASP A 56 -1.07 17.59 4.50
N LEU A 57 -0.58 17.31 3.29
CA LEU A 57 0.38 16.23 3.07
C LEU A 57 1.73 16.54 3.70
N GLU A 58 2.21 17.78 3.60
CA GLU A 58 3.45 18.19 4.25
C GLU A 58 3.31 18.10 5.78
N PHE A 59 2.20 18.58 6.33
CA PHE A 59 1.89 18.47 7.75
C PHE A 59 1.87 17.00 8.21
N LEU A 60 1.18 16.12 7.47
CA LEU A 60 1.09 14.70 7.81
C LEU A 60 2.45 14.00 7.75
N LYS A 61 3.30 14.34 6.76
CA LYS A 61 4.67 13.85 6.68
C LYS A 61 5.48 14.23 7.92
N THR A 62 5.48 15.52 8.26
CA THR A 62 6.18 16.04 9.43
C THR A 62 5.69 15.34 10.70
N LYS A 63 4.37 15.21 10.87
CA LYS A 63 3.81 14.53 12.04
C LYS A 63 4.22 13.05 12.13
N MET A 64 4.26 12.32 11.02
CA MET A 64 4.74 10.93 11.00
C MET A 64 6.22 10.84 11.39
N LEU A 65 7.04 11.79 10.94
CA LEU A 65 8.47 11.87 11.26
C LEU A 65 8.71 12.26 12.73
N ASP A 66 7.94 13.20 13.27
CA ASP A 66 8.02 13.59 14.69
C ASP A 66 7.68 12.41 15.61
N VAL A 67 6.61 11.67 15.28
CA VAL A 67 6.26 10.45 16.01
C VAL A 67 7.35 9.39 15.91
N ALA A 68 7.98 9.24 14.75
CA ALA A 68 9.11 8.34 14.58
C ALA A 68 10.35 8.80 15.37
N ALA A 69 10.57 10.10 15.52
CA ALA A 69 11.71 10.67 16.24
C ALA A 69 11.64 10.45 17.76
N VAL A 70 10.45 10.19 18.32
CA VAL A 70 10.30 9.71 19.71
C VAL A 70 11.00 8.36 19.92
N SER A 71 11.18 7.58 18.85
CA SER A 71 11.98 6.36 18.85
C SER A 71 13.45 6.67 18.57
N ALA A 72 14.36 6.11 19.38
CA ALA A 72 15.77 6.05 19.01
C ALA A 72 16.04 5.10 17.82
N LYS A 73 15.05 4.32 17.37
CA LYS A 73 15.21 3.35 16.27
C LYS A 73 15.10 4.03 14.91
N LYS A 74 16.22 4.08 14.19
CA LYS A 74 16.28 4.57 12.79
C LYS A 74 15.28 3.87 11.87
N SER A 75 14.91 2.61 12.14
CA SER A 75 13.90 1.85 11.38
C SER A 75 12.51 2.48 11.43
N ASP A 76 12.16 3.18 12.51
CA ASP A 76 10.85 3.81 12.65
C ASP A 76 10.73 5.06 11.78
N LYS A 77 11.85 5.77 11.54
CA LYS A 77 11.93 6.83 10.52
C LYS A 77 11.70 6.26 9.12
N GLY A 78 12.31 5.12 8.80
CA GLY A 78 12.06 4.40 7.55
C GLY A 78 10.59 4.00 7.40
N PHE A 79 9.97 3.51 8.48
CA PHE A 79 8.55 3.16 8.50
C PHE A 79 7.64 4.38 8.30
N ALA A 80 7.99 5.55 8.86
CA ALA A 80 7.27 6.80 8.61
C ALA A 80 7.29 7.20 7.14
N TYR A 81 8.46 7.19 6.49
CA TYR A 81 8.54 7.45 5.05
C TYR A 81 7.76 6.43 4.23
N TYR A 82 7.82 5.15 4.60
CA TYR A 82 7.03 4.11 3.95
C TYR A 82 5.52 4.41 4.04
N GLN A 83 5.01 4.73 5.23
CA GLN A 83 3.58 5.04 5.40
C GLN A 83 3.18 6.31 4.66
N PHE A 84 4.08 7.31 4.61
CA PHE A 84 3.85 8.50 3.81
C PHE A 84 3.83 8.19 2.30
N ALA A 85 4.72 7.31 1.82
CA ALA A 85 4.71 6.84 0.43
C ALA A 85 3.41 6.11 0.08
N VAL A 86 2.90 5.27 0.98
CA VAL A 86 1.58 4.63 0.84
C VAL A 86 0.47 5.68 0.76
N LEU A 87 0.50 6.70 1.62
CA LEU A 87 -0.46 7.80 1.56
C LEU A 87 -0.41 8.52 0.20
N CYS A 88 0.78 8.89 -0.28
CA CYS A 88 0.96 9.50 -1.60
C CYS A 88 0.38 8.62 -2.72
N SER A 89 0.59 7.30 -2.68
CA SER A 89 -0.01 6.37 -3.65
C SER A 89 -1.55 6.43 -3.62
N THR A 90 -2.17 6.45 -2.43
CA THR A 90 -3.64 6.55 -2.33
C THR A 90 -4.18 7.88 -2.86
N LYS A 91 -3.34 8.93 -2.89
CA LYS A 91 -3.67 10.25 -3.47
C LYS A 91 -3.25 10.39 -4.93
N LYS A 92 -2.86 9.29 -5.59
CA LYS A 92 -2.36 9.28 -6.98
C LYS A 92 -1.14 10.19 -7.21
N LYS A 93 -0.42 10.51 -6.13
CA LYS A 93 0.84 11.27 -6.15
C LYS A 93 2.00 10.30 -6.34
N HIS A 94 2.08 9.71 -7.53
CA HIS A 94 2.97 8.58 -7.81
C HIS A 94 4.45 8.95 -7.72
N ASN A 95 4.84 10.16 -8.14
CA ASN A 95 6.23 10.63 -8.06
C ASN A 95 6.69 10.82 -6.61
N GLU A 96 5.85 11.41 -5.75
CA GLU A 96 6.13 11.51 -4.32
C GLU A 96 6.15 10.14 -3.65
N ALA A 97 5.23 9.24 -4.02
CA ALA A 97 5.26 7.86 -3.52
C ALA A 97 6.57 7.14 -3.86
N ILE A 98 7.11 7.36 -5.06
CA ILE A 98 8.41 6.81 -5.47
C ILE A 98 9.54 7.44 -4.65
N LYS A 99 9.59 8.76 -4.55
CA LYS A 99 10.61 9.49 -3.77
C LYS A 99 10.68 8.97 -2.33
N TYR A 100 9.55 9.00 -1.62
CA TYR A 100 9.51 8.57 -0.22
C TYR A 100 9.63 7.05 -0.07
N GLY A 101 9.26 6.28 -1.10
CA GLY A 101 9.54 4.84 -1.18
C GLY A 101 11.04 4.54 -1.18
N PHE A 102 11.84 5.30 -1.93
CA PHE A 102 13.30 5.20 -1.92
C PHE A 102 13.93 5.69 -0.62
N ASP A 103 13.45 6.81 -0.06
CA ASP A 103 13.91 7.30 1.25
C ASP A 103 13.70 6.23 2.34
N ALA A 104 12.53 5.58 2.33
CA ALA A 104 12.22 4.48 3.23
C ALA A 104 13.10 3.25 2.96
N LEU A 105 13.29 2.86 1.70
CA LEU A 105 14.10 1.70 1.31
C LEU A 105 15.55 1.85 1.78
N LYS A 106 16.16 3.01 1.53
CA LYS A 106 17.53 3.31 1.96
C LYS A 106 17.72 3.13 3.46
N ILE A 107 16.76 3.60 4.26
CA ILE A 107 16.80 3.42 5.70
C ILE A 107 16.60 1.95 6.08
N ALA A 108 15.65 1.27 5.45
CA ALA A 108 15.34 -0.13 5.72
C ALA A 108 16.55 -1.05 5.49
N GLU A 109 17.28 -0.84 4.38
CA GLU A 109 18.52 -1.55 4.06
C GLU A 109 19.61 -1.27 5.10
N GLN A 110 19.81 0.00 5.46
CA GLN A 110 20.79 0.39 6.49
C GLN A 110 20.48 -0.23 7.86
N THR A 111 19.21 -0.37 8.21
CA THR A 111 18.79 -0.97 9.48
C THR A 111 18.60 -2.49 9.39
N LYS A 112 18.84 -3.10 8.23
CA LYS A 112 18.59 -4.52 7.95
C LYS A 112 17.17 -4.97 8.32
N ASP A 113 16.18 -4.07 8.16
CA ASP A 113 14.77 -4.40 8.41
C ASP A 113 14.18 -5.05 7.15
N THR A 114 14.38 -6.37 7.03
CA THR A 114 13.99 -7.17 5.87
C THR A 114 12.51 -7.03 5.51
N ALA A 115 11.64 -6.95 6.53
CA ALA A 115 10.21 -6.78 6.32
C ALA A 115 9.87 -5.38 5.77
N LEU A 116 10.58 -4.34 6.21
CA LEU A 116 10.42 -3.00 5.65
C LEU A 116 11.00 -2.89 4.24
N VAL A 117 12.14 -3.54 3.95
CA VAL A 117 12.72 -3.60 2.60
C VAL A 117 11.71 -4.21 1.62
N PHE A 118 11.11 -5.35 1.97
CA PHE A 118 10.01 -5.94 1.20
C PHE A 118 8.89 -4.93 0.91
N ARG A 119 8.36 -4.29 1.96
CA ARG A 119 7.24 -3.34 1.84
C ARG A 119 7.57 -2.15 0.94
N CYS A 120 8.79 -1.62 1.04
CA CYS A 120 9.27 -0.53 0.19
C CYS A 120 9.38 -0.96 -1.27
N LEU A 121 9.99 -2.11 -1.56
CA LEU A 121 10.11 -2.64 -2.91
C LEU A 121 8.73 -2.91 -3.53
N TYR A 122 7.82 -3.53 -2.78
CA TYR A 122 6.45 -3.74 -3.21
C TYR A 122 5.75 -2.41 -3.53
N ARG A 123 5.91 -1.40 -2.66
CA ARG A 123 5.33 -0.06 -2.87
C ARG A 123 5.87 0.62 -4.13
N LEU A 124 7.18 0.55 -4.35
CA LEU A 124 7.82 1.07 -5.57
C LEU A 124 7.27 0.34 -6.81
N GLY A 125 7.15 -0.98 -6.75
CA GLY A 125 6.55 -1.79 -7.81
C GLY A 125 5.13 -1.31 -8.17
N VAL A 126 4.28 -1.11 -7.17
CA VAL A 126 2.92 -0.56 -7.36
C VAL A 126 2.97 0.85 -7.96
N ALA A 127 3.81 1.74 -7.46
CA ALA A 127 3.87 3.11 -7.97
C ALA A 127 4.31 3.16 -9.46
N TYR A 128 5.30 2.36 -9.86
CA TYR A 128 5.68 2.24 -11.27
C TYR A 128 4.62 1.56 -12.13
N LYS A 129 3.84 0.62 -11.57
CA LYS A 129 2.68 0.03 -12.26
C LYS A 129 1.65 1.10 -12.58
N ASP A 130 1.32 1.94 -11.60
CA ASP A 130 0.31 2.98 -11.76
C ASP A 130 0.74 4.06 -12.78
N LEU A 131 2.05 4.28 -12.93
CA LEU A 131 2.63 5.09 -14.01
C LEU A 131 2.74 4.36 -15.36
N ASN A 132 2.20 3.14 -15.47
CA ASN A 132 2.34 2.26 -16.63
C ASN A 132 3.80 1.96 -17.04
N ASN A 133 4.75 2.13 -16.11
CA ASN A 133 6.16 1.82 -16.32
C ASN A 133 6.42 0.35 -15.97
N ILE A 134 6.06 -0.52 -16.91
CA ILE A 134 6.13 -1.98 -16.74
C ILE A 134 7.54 -2.50 -16.43
N PRO A 135 8.64 -2.02 -17.08
CA PRO A 135 9.99 -2.52 -16.79
C PRO A 135 10.41 -2.30 -15.33
N TYR A 136 10.26 -1.08 -14.81
CA TYR A 136 10.61 -0.78 -13.42
C TYR A 136 9.67 -1.47 -12.44
N SER A 137 8.38 -1.52 -12.76
CA SER A 137 7.40 -2.22 -11.93
C SER A 137 7.80 -3.70 -11.77
N LYS A 138 8.07 -4.42 -12.87
CA LYS A 138 8.54 -5.81 -12.84
C LYS A 138 9.81 -5.96 -12.00
N LYS A 139 10.81 -5.10 -12.21
CA LYS A 139 12.07 -5.10 -11.43
C LYS A 139 11.81 -5.06 -9.92
N TYR A 140 10.98 -4.13 -9.45
CA TYR A 140 10.72 -3.99 -8.02
C TYR A 140 9.86 -5.11 -7.44
N PHE A 141 8.91 -5.65 -8.21
CA PHE A 141 8.15 -6.84 -7.77
C PHE A 141 9.01 -8.11 -7.73
N TYR A 142 9.97 -8.29 -8.64
CA TYR A 142 10.94 -9.38 -8.55
C TYR A 142 11.83 -9.25 -7.32
N ASN A 143 12.34 -8.05 -7.04
CA ASN A 143 13.11 -7.82 -5.82
C ASN A 143 12.25 -8.11 -4.57
N ALA A 144 11.00 -7.62 -4.54
CA ALA A 144 10.07 -7.90 -3.45
C ALA A 144 9.80 -9.42 -3.29
N LEU A 145 9.72 -10.18 -4.39
CA LEU A 145 9.52 -11.64 -4.35
C LEU A 145 10.65 -12.36 -3.60
N ASN A 146 11.90 -11.97 -3.87
CA ASN A 146 13.06 -12.56 -3.21
C ASN A 146 13.00 -12.33 -1.69
N TYR A 147 12.65 -11.12 -1.27
CA TYR A 147 12.49 -10.79 0.15
C TYR A 147 11.28 -11.48 0.79
N ALA A 148 10.13 -11.54 0.11
CA ALA A 148 8.93 -12.24 0.59
C ALA A 148 9.18 -13.73 0.81
N THR A 149 9.98 -14.34 -0.07
CA THR A 149 10.43 -15.74 0.06
C THR A 149 11.35 -15.90 1.27
N LEU A 150 12.31 -14.98 1.46
CA LEU A 150 13.24 -15.02 2.60
C LEU A 150 12.53 -14.91 3.96
N ILE A 151 11.50 -14.07 4.06
CA ILE A 151 10.73 -13.88 5.30
C ILE A 151 9.63 -14.94 5.50
N ASN A 152 9.45 -15.88 4.56
CA ASN A 152 8.39 -16.90 4.56
C ASN A 152 6.99 -16.32 4.84
N ASN A 153 6.66 -15.17 4.22
CA ASN A 153 5.35 -14.53 4.40
C ASN A 153 4.43 -14.87 3.21
N ASP A 154 3.47 -15.76 3.45
CA ASP A 154 2.53 -16.22 2.45
C ASP A 154 1.61 -15.10 1.91
N GLU A 155 1.19 -14.14 2.75
CA GLU A 155 0.33 -13.03 2.34
C GLU A 155 1.05 -12.09 1.35
N ASP A 156 2.32 -11.81 1.62
CA ASP A 156 3.20 -11.00 0.79
C ASP A 156 3.45 -11.69 -0.56
N LEU A 157 3.72 -13.00 -0.54
CA LEU A 157 3.88 -13.83 -1.74
C LEU A 157 2.61 -13.82 -2.62
N VAL A 158 1.42 -13.96 -2.00
CA VAL A 158 0.13 -13.88 -2.72
C VAL A 158 0.01 -12.55 -3.47
N SER A 159 0.33 -11.43 -2.80
CA SER A 159 0.22 -10.10 -3.40
C SER A 159 1.10 -9.95 -4.65
N ILE A 160 2.32 -10.48 -4.60
CA ILE A 160 3.26 -10.47 -5.73
C ILE A 160 2.82 -11.40 -6.86
N TYR A 161 2.37 -12.63 -6.54
CA TYR A 161 1.89 -13.57 -7.55
C TYR A 161 0.66 -13.03 -8.29
N ASN A 162 -0.26 -12.35 -7.60
CA ASN A 162 -1.38 -11.68 -8.26
C ASN A 162 -0.93 -10.59 -9.24
N TYR A 163 0.11 -9.83 -8.88
CA TYR A 163 0.67 -8.83 -9.76
C TYR A 163 1.24 -9.47 -11.03
N PHE A 164 2.09 -10.50 -10.91
CA PHE A 164 2.64 -11.19 -12.07
C PHE A 164 1.54 -11.83 -12.93
N GLY A 165 0.56 -12.50 -12.31
CA GLY A 165 -0.58 -13.07 -13.01
C GLY A 165 -1.36 -12.03 -13.84
N THR A 166 -1.51 -10.82 -13.32
CA THR A 166 -2.16 -9.70 -14.04
C THR A 166 -1.31 -9.21 -15.21
N ILE A 167 -0.01 -9.00 -14.98
CA ILE A 167 0.90 -8.52 -16.02
C ILE A 167 1.01 -9.49 -17.18
N TYR A 168 1.21 -10.78 -16.91
CA TYR A 168 1.34 -11.78 -17.96
C TYR A 168 0.03 -11.95 -18.74
N LYS A 169 -1.13 -11.86 -18.08
CA LYS A 169 -2.43 -11.85 -18.75
C LYS A 169 -2.58 -10.66 -19.69
N ASN A 170 -2.15 -9.47 -19.25
CA ASN A 170 -2.25 -8.25 -20.05
C ASN A 170 -1.26 -8.25 -21.23
N ALA A 171 -0.09 -8.88 -21.06
CA ALA A 171 0.89 -9.12 -22.12
C ALA A 171 0.56 -10.31 -23.03
N ASP A 172 -0.61 -10.93 -22.86
CA ASP A 172 -1.06 -12.12 -23.58
C ASP A 172 -0.16 -13.37 -23.46
N ILE A 173 0.66 -13.42 -22.41
CA ILE A 173 1.48 -14.59 -22.03
C ILE A 173 0.65 -15.43 -21.06
N LEU A 174 -0.33 -16.15 -21.60
CA LEU A 174 -1.43 -16.75 -20.84
C LEU A 174 -0.97 -17.89 -19.91
N ASP A 175 0.04 -18.69 -20.31
CA ASP A 175 0.55 -19.79 -19.48
C ASP A 175 1.27 -19.28 -18.22
N SER A 176 2.10 -18.24 -18.36
CA SER A 176 2.70 -17.56 -17.21
C SER A 176 1.63 -16.93 -16.31
N ALA A 177 0.58 -16.36 -16.90
CA ALA A 177 -0.54 -15.83 -16.11
C ALA A 177 -1.22 -16.93 -15.28
N LEU A 178 -1.50 -18.10 -15.87
CA LEU A 178 -2.05 -19.26 -15.15
C LEU A 178 -1.10 -19.74 -14.06
N PHE A 179 0.20 -19.85 -14.35
CA PHE A 179 1.21 -20.28 -13.39
C PHE A 179 1.20 -19.44 -12.12
N TYR A 180 1.28 -18.11 -12.25
CA TYR A 180 1.29 -17.21 -11.09
C TYR A 180 -0.06 -17.16 -10.37
N ASN A 181 -1.19 -17.20 -11.08
CA ASN A 181 -2.50 -17.28 -10.43
C ASN A 181 -2.66 -18.60 -9.65
N LYS A 182 -2.18 -19.73 -10.17
CA LYS A 182 -2.19 -21.02 -9.45
C LYS A 182 -1.32 -20.99 -8.19
N LYS A 183 -0.13 -20.38 -8.25
CA LYS A 183 0.70 -20.15 -7.05
C LYS A 183 -0.02 -19.31 -5.98
N ALA A 184 -0.68 -18.23 -6.40
CA ALA A 184 -1.50 -17.42 -5.49
C ALA A 184 -2.69 -18.20 -4.91
N LEU A 185 -3.31 -19.08 -5.69
CA LEU A 185 -4.43 -19.92 -5.26
C LEU A 185 -4.02 -20.88 -4.14
N VAL A 186 -2.89 -21.59 -4.30
CA VAL A 186 -2.38 -22.54 -3.29
C VAL A 186 -2.17 -21.85 -1.95
N LEU A 187 -1.53 -20.68 -1.96
CA LEU A 187 -1.29 -19.92 -0.73
C LEU A 187 -2.60 -19.37 -0.12
N ARG A 188 -3.53 -18.88 -0.94
CA ARG A 188 -4.83 -18.40 -0.44
C ARG A 188 -5.68 -19.50 0.16
N LEU A 189 -5.61 -20.72 -0.37
CA LEU A 189 -6.23 -21.91 0.23
C LEU A 189 -5.61 -22.22 1.60
N LYS A 190 -4.28 -22.20 1.71
CA LYS A 190 -3.57 -22.38 2.99
C LYS A 190 -3.95 -21.31 4.02
N LEU A 191 -4.12 -20.06 3.59
CA LEU A 191 -4.49 -18.93 4.44
C LEU A 191 -5.99 -18.87 4.79
N GLY A 192 -6.84 -19.68 4.15
CA GLY A 192 -8.29 -19.59 4.30
C GLY A 192 -8.92 -18.29 3.78
N ASP A 193 -8.23 -17.56 2.89
CA ASP A 193 -8.69 -16.27 2.33
C ASP A 193 -9.80 -16.50 1.28
N LYS A 194 -11.03 -16.79 1.71
CA LYS A 194 -12.19 -17.07 0.83
C LYS A 194 -12.38 -15.99 -0.24
N LYS A 195 -12.28 -14.72 0.13
CA LYS A 195 -12.43 -13.58 -0.80
C LYS A 195 -11.32 -13.55 -1.85
N GLY A 196 -10.08 -13.79 -1.43
CA GLY A 196 -8.95 -13.92 -2.33
C GLY A 196 -9.04 -15.13 -3.22
N ILE A 197 -9.49 -16.29 -2.72
CA ILE A 197 -9.71 -17.50 -3.51
C ILE A 197 -10.71 -17.22 -4.64
N ALA A 198 -11.85 -16.59 -4.33
CA ALA A 198 -12.83 -16.19 -5.33
C ALA A 198 -12.23 -15.25 -6.39
N THR A 199 -11.40 -14.30 -5.96
CA THR A 199 -10.69 -13.38 -6.87
C THR A 199 -9.70 -14.14 -7.77
N THR A 200 -8.94 -15.10 -7.23
CA THR A 200 -8.00 -15.92 -8.02
C THR A 200 -8.74 -16.79 -9.04
N TYR A 201 -9.83 -17.45 -8.63
CA TYR A 201 -10.64 -18.25 -9.54
C TYR A 201 -11.20 -17.41 -10.69
N ASN A 202 -11.68 -16.20 -10.39
CA ASN A 202 -12.10 -15.26 -11.42
C ASN A 202 -10.96 -14.93 -12.39
N ASN A 203 -9.76 -14.65 -11.87
CA ASN A 203 -8.60 -14.35 -12.71
C ASN A 203 -8.20 -15.53 -13.60
N ILE A 204 -8.19 -16.76 -13.07
CA ILE A 204 -7.91 -17.99 -13.84
C ILE A 204 -8.97 -18.18 -14.93
N GLY A 205 -10.26 -18.03 -14.60
CA GLY A 205 -11.35 -18.13 -15.57
C GLY A 205 -11.24 -17.11 -16.70
N LEU A 206 -10.83 -15.87 -16.39
CA LEU A 206 -10.57 -14.85 -17.39
C LEU A 206 -9.37 -15.19 -18.31
N VAL A 207 -8.34 -15.86 -17.79
CA VAL A 207 -7.22 -16.33 -18.61
C VAL A 207 -7.67 -17.44 -19.56
N TYR A 208 -8.42 -18.43 -19.09
CA TYR A 208 -8.98 -19.47 -19.97
C TYR A 208 -9.95 -18.90 -21.02
N LYS A 209 -10.75 -17.89 -20.65
CA LYS A 209 -11.58 -17.17 -21.60
C LYS A 209 -10.75 -16.54 -22.73
N LYS A 210 -9.61 -15.91 -22.40
CA LYS A 210 -8.67 -15.38 -23.41
C LYS A 210 -8.08 -16.47 -24.29
N GLN A 211 -7.82 -17.66 -23.73
CA GLN A 211 -7.39 -18.86 -24.49
C GLN A 211 -8.52 -19.49 -25.32
N LYS A 212 -9.75 -18.95 -25.28
CA LYS A 212 -10.96 -19.55 -25.88
C LYS A 212 -11.30 -20.94 -25.33
N ASN A 213 -10.76 -21.32 -24.17
CA ASN A 213 -11.15 -22.52 -23.45
C ASN A 213 -12.35 -22.20 -22.55
N TYR A 214 -13.54 -22.19 -23.15
CA TYR A 214 -14.76 -21.73 -22.49
C TYR A 214 -15.24 -22.66 -21.37
N ASP A 215 -15.00 -23.97 -21.48
CA ASP A 215 -15.42 -24.94 -20.46
C ASP A 215 -14.64 -24.75 -19.15
N LEU A 216 -13.31 -24.60 -19.23
CA LEU A 216 -12.50 -24.28 -18.06
C LEU A 216 -12.81 -22.87 -17.54
N ALA A 217 -13.00 -21.90 -18.44
CA ALA A 217 -13.37 -20.54 -18.03
C ALA A 217 -14.66 -20.55 -17.19
N LEU A 218 -15.71 -21.22 -17.66
CA LEU A 218 -16.99 -21.35 -16.97
C LEU A 218 -16.82 -22.04 -15.61
N THR A 219 -16.09 -23.15 -15.57
CA THR A 219 -15.82 -23.90 -14.33
C THR A 219 -15.19 -23.00 -13.25
N TYR A 220 -14.15 -22.24 -13.60
CA TYR A 220 -13.48 -21.37 -12.64
C TYR A 220 -14.31 -20.14 -12.27
N LEU A 221 -15.07 -19.57 -13.21
CA LEU A 221 -15.98 -18.45 -12.92
C LEU A 221 -17.14 -18.87 -12.00
N GLN A 222 -17.68 -20.08 -12.16
CA GLN A 222 -18.69 -20.64 -11.26
C GLN A 222 -18.13 -20.84 -9.85
N LYS A 223 -16.93 -21.41 -9.70
CA LYS A 223 -16.25 -21.51 -8.39
C LYS A 223 -16.07 -20.15 -7.72
N ALA A 224 -15.72 -19.12 -8.50
CA ALA A 224 -15.62 -17.75 -7.98
C ALA A 224 -16.98 -17.20 -7.54
N LEU A 225 -18.04 -17.46 -8.29
CA LEU A 225 -19.39 -17.00 -7.98
C LEU A 225 -19.92 -17.67 -6.70
N THR A 226 -19.81 -18.99 -6.58
CA THR A 226 -20.24 -19.73 -5.39
C THR A 226 -19.62 -19.17 -4.12
N LEU A 227 -18.33 -18.83 -4.15
CA LEU A 227 -17.64 -18.24 -2.99
C LEU A 227 -17.99 -16.77 -2.71
N ARG A 228 -18.53 -16.02 -3.68
CA ARG A 228 -18.95 -14.62 -3.50
C ARG A 228 -20.36 -14.50 -2.93
N VAL A 229 -21.18 -15.52 -3.15
CA VAL A 229 -22.58 -15.56 -2.73
C VAL A 229 -22.75 -16.20 -1.35
N GLN A 230 -21.70 -16.86 -0.82
CA GLN A 230 -21.58 -17.27 0.57
C GLN A 230 -21.19 -16.10 1.47
#